data_AF-A0A0M3IGD4-F1
#
_entry.id   AF-A0A0M3IGD4-F1
#
_cell.length_a   1.000
_cell.length_b   1.000
_cell.length_c   1.000
_cell.angle_alpha   90.00
_cell.angle_beta   90.00
_cell.angle_gamma   90.00
#
_symmetry.space_group_name_H-M   'P 1'
#
loop_
_entity.id
_entity.type
_entity.pdbx_description
1 polymer ?
#
loop_
_entity_poly.entity_id
_entity_poly.type
_entity_poly.pdbx_seq_one_letter_code
_entity_poly.pdbx_strand_id
1 'polypeptide(L)'
;MGAKSLQEEALDEAFAAFPELTGMTMRPHGQDYFWSGLDLTSFPSFEKMDTLMLDGFNILVMPKLKSLVNLEYLMLGHAEFSNSEEFDAFLTTISSENLPRLQYLPAEILADDGYW
;
A
#
# COMPACT_ATOMS: atom_id res chain seq x y z
N MET A 1 10.86 -18.14 -2.30
CA MET A 1 9.71 -17.67 -3.09
C MET A 1 8.62 -18.71 -2.97
N GLY A 2 7.55 -18.40 -2.23
CA GLY A 2 6.34 -19.24 -2.20
C GLY A 2 5.54 -19.02 -3.48
N ALA A 3 4.77 -20.02 -3.91
CA ALA A 3 3.84 -19.85 -5.03
C ALA A 3 2.75 -18.85 -4.65
N LYS A 4 2.29 -18.04 -5.62
CA LYS A 4 1.12 -17.18 -5.43
C LYS A 4 -0.12 -18.04 -5.16
N SER A 5 -1.03 -17.53 -4.36
CA SER A 5 -2.35 -18.12 -4.15
C SER A 5 -3.23 -17.94 -5.38
N LEU A 6 -4.24 -18.80 -5.55
CA LEU A 6 -5.24 -18.68 -6.63
C LEU A 6 -5.97 -17.32 -6.58
N GLN A 7 -6.14 -16.76 -5.39
CA GLN A 7 -6.76 -15.45 -5.19
C GLN A 7 -5.87 -14.31 -5.70
N GLU A 8 -4.55 -14.41 -5.51
CA GLU A 8 -3.60 -13.44 -6.07
C GLU A 8 -3.53 -13.53 -7.59
N GLU A 9 -3.55 -14.73 -8.16
CA GLU A 9 -3.57 -14.94 -9.61
C GLU A 9 -4.84 -14.34 -10.24
N ALA A 10 -6.01 -14.55 -9.62
CA ALA A 10 -7.27 -13.98 -10.09
C ALA A 10 -7.30 -12.44 -10.02
N LEU A 11 -6.64 -11.86 -9.01
CA LEU A 11 -6.50 -10.40 -8.91
C LEU A 11 -5.55 -9.85 -9.97
N ASP A 12 -4.39 -10.50 -10.18
CA ASP A 12 -3.47 -10.12 -11.25
C ASP A 12 -4.18 -10.14 -12.61
N GLU A 13 -4.99 -11.17 -12.89
CA GLU A 13 -5.80 -11.26 -14.12
C GLU A 13 -6.84 -10.12 -14.20
N ALA A 14 -7.56 -9.84 -13.10
CA ALA A 14 -8.52 -8.75 -13.06
C ALA A 14 -7.86 -7.38 -13.29
N PHE A 15 -6.67 -7.16 -12.74
CA PHE A 15 -5.95 -5.89 -12.86
C PHE A 15 -5.24 -5.72 -14.20
N ALA A 16 -4.91 -6.81 -14.90
CA ALA A 16 -4.45 -6.77 -16.28
C ALA A 16 -5.48 -6.12 -17.23
N ALA A 17 -6.76 -6.05 -16.85
CA ALA A 17 -7.79 -5.33 -17.60
C ALA A 17 -7.64 -3.80 -17.55
N PHE A 18 -6.79 -3.26 -16.68
CA PHE A 18 -6.58 -1.82 -16.49
C PHE A 18 -5.11 -1.41 -16.74
N PRO A 19 -4.54 -1.66 -17.94
CA PRO A 19 -3.13 -1.38 -18.23
C PRO A 19 -2.77 0.11 -18.20
N GLU A 20 -3.77 0.98 -18.32
CA GLU A 20 -3.63 2.44 -18.33
C GLU A 20 -3.99 3.08 -16.98
N LEU A 21 -4.15 2.30 -15.91
CA LEU A 21 -4.52 2.84 -14.61
C LEU A 21 -3.36 3.66 -14.01
N THR A 22 -3.58 4.97 -13.89
CA THR A 22 -2.60 5.89 -13.29
C THR A 22 -2.92 6.27 -11.85
N GLY A 23 -4.21 6.23 -11.48
CA GLY A 23 -4.68 6.72 -10.19
C GLY A 23 -5.69 5.79 -9.54
N MET A 24 -5.61 5.65 -8.23
CA MET A 24 -6.52 4.80 -7.47
C MET A 24 -6.76 5.35 -6.07
N THR A 25 -8.02 5.28 -5.63
CA THR A 25 -8.42 5.59 -4.26
C THR A 25 -9.05 4.38 -3.62
N MET A 26 -8.74 4.17 -2.34
CA MET A 26 -9.21 3.04 -1.57
C MET A 26 -9.53 3.44 -0.15
N ARG A 27 -10.62 2.88 0.35
CA ARG A 27 -10.92 2.83 1.78
C ARG A 27 -11.21 1.37 2.14
N PRO A 28 -10.28 0.65 2.81
CA PRO A 28 -10.57 -0.70 3.27
C PRO A 28 -11.72 -0.68 4.27
N HIS A 29 -12.51 -1.76 4.31
CA HIS A 29 -13.66 -1.89 5.21
C HIS A 29 -13.25 -2.36 6.61
N GLY A 30 -12.27 -1.68 7.22
CA GLY A 30 -11.74 -1.97 8.57
C GLY A 30 -10.23 -2.22 8.61
N GLN A 31 -9.65 -2.09 9.80
CA GLN A 31 -8.21 -2.21 10.03
C GLN A 31 -7.66 -3.60 9.65
N ASP A 32 -8.48 -4.66 9.74
CA ASP A 32 -8.04 -6.05 9.52
C ASP A 32 -8.16 -6.54 8.07
N TYR A 33 -8.82 -5.80 7.18
CA TYR A 33 -9.18 -6.28 5.84
C TYR A 33 -8.72 -5.32 4.75
N PHE A 34 -7.46 -5.47 4.32
CA PHE A 34 -6.91 -4.67 3.23
C PHE A 34 -7.56 -5.01 1.88
N TRP A 35 -7.98 -3.97 1.15
CA TRP A 35 -8.45 -3.96 -0.25
C TRP A 35 -9.64 -4.89 -0.58
N SER A 36 -9.45 -6.19 -0.45
CA SER A 36 -10.38 -7.28 -0.81
C SER A 36 -10.70 -8.21 0.37
N GLY A 37 -10.12 -7.97 1.55
CA GLY A 37 -10.14 -8.94 2.65
C GLY A 37 -9.24 -10.16 2.39
N LEU A 38 -8.31 -10.05 1.43
CA LEU A 38 -7.35 -11.10 1.07
C LEU A 38 -5.96 -10.75 1.59
N ASP A 39 -5.24 -11.75 2.10
CA ASP A 39 -3.83 -11.60 2.46
C ASP A 39 -2.95 -11.69 1.21
N LEU A 40 -2.76 -10.56 0.53
CA LEU A 40 -1.90 -10.45 -0.65
C LEU A 40 -0.43 -10.36 -0.23
N THR A 41 0.46 -11.14 -0.82
CA THR A 41 1.91 -11.06 -0.56
C THR A 41 2.55 -9.81 -1.19
N SER A 42 1.90 -9.20 -2.18
CA SER A 42 2.33 -7.95 -2.83
C SER A 42 1.15 -7.18 -3.40
N PHE A 43 1.28 -5.86 -3.53
CA PHE A 43 0.31 -5.06 -4.27
C PHE A 43 0.48 -5.36 -5.77
N PRO A 44 -0.64 -5.51 -6.53
CA PRO A 44 -0.57 -5.73 -7.97
C PRO A 44 0.30 -4.68 -8.65
N SER A 45 1.06 -5.10 -9.66
CA SER A 45 1.93 -4.19 -10.40
C SER A 45 1.09 -3.34 -11.35
N PHE A 46 0.93 -2.06 -11.02
CA PHE A 46 0.35 -1.07 -11.94
C PHE A 46 1.48 -0.22 -12.50
N GLU A 47 2.00 -0.61 -13.67
CA GLU A 47 3.19 0.04 -14.26
C GLU A 47 3.03 1.54 -14.47
N LYS A 48 1.80 2.01 -14.71
CA LYS A 48 1.51 3.43 -14.96
C LYS A 48 0.98 4.18 -13.74
N MET A 49 0.86 3.52 -12.59
CA MET A 49 0.32 4.14 -11.39
C MET A 49 1.30 5.18 -10.84
N ASP A 50 0.84 6.42 -10.81
CA ASP A 50 1.54 7.56 -10.24
C ASP A 50 0.84 8.08 -8.98
N THR A 51 -0.44 7.74 -8.77
CA THR A 51 -1.26 8.28 -7.68
C THR A 51 -1.99 7.16 -6.94
N LEU A 52 -1.76 7.08 -5.62
CA LEU A 52 -2.46 6.17 -4.72
C LEU A 52 -2.97 6.92 -3.50
N MET A 53 -4.23 6.72 -3.15
CA MET A 53 -4.86 7.29 -1.97
C MET A 53 -5.44 6.15 -1.13
N LEU A 54 -4.92 5.99 0.09
CA LEU A 54 -5.35 4.98 1.05
C LEU A 54 -5.95 5.69 2.26
N ASP A 55 -7.19 5.41 2.61
CA ASP A 55 -7.86 6.00 3.76
C ASP A 55 -8.39 4.92 4.72
N GLY A 56 -8.10 5.03 6.02
CA GLY A 56 -8.58 4.10 7.05
C GLY A 56 -8.01 2.69 6.89
N PHE A 57 -6.69 2.55 6.83
CA PHE A 57 -6.00 1.29 6.54
C PHE A 57 -4.91 0.96 7.58
N ASN A 58 -4.60 -0.33 7.72
CA ASN A 58 -3.49 -0.80 8.54
C ASN A 58 -2.17 -0.75 7.76
N ILE A 59 -1.15 -0.20 8.39
CA ILE A 59 0.16 0.08 7.80
C ILE A 59 1.02 -1.17 7.54
N LEU A 60 0.63 -2.35 8.03
CA LEU A 60 1.22 -3.65 7.66
C LEU A 60 1.20 -3.91 6.14
N VAL A 61 0.40 -3.14 5.40
CA VAL A 61 0.32 -3.14 3.95
C VAL A 61 1.53 -2.48 3.30
N MET A 62 2.23 -1.56 3.97
CA MET A 62 3.26 -0.73 3.35
C MET A 62 4.31 -1.55 2.59
N PRO A 63 4.89 -2.63 3.13
CA PRO A 63 5.87 -3.43 2.39
C PRO A 63 5.36 -3.95 1.04
N LYS A 64 4.04 -4.12 0.88
CA LYS A 64 3.40 -4.59 -0.35
C LYS A 64 3.42 -3.54 -1.46
N LEU A 65 3.57 -2.25 -1.13
CA LEU A 65 3.56 -1.12 -2.08
C LEU A 65 4.90 -0.92 -2.82
N LYS A 66 5.97 -1.63 -2.44
CA LYS A 66 7.30 -1.51 -3.06
C LYS A 66 7.32 -1.83 -4.56
N SER A 67 6.29 -2.51 -5.08
CA SER A 67 6.13 -2.76 -6.53
C SER A 67 5.74 -1.49 -7.31
N LEU A 68 5.24 -0.45 -6.66
CA LEU A 68 4.76 0.78 -7.28
C LEU A 68 5.89 1.78 -7.54
N VAL A 69 6.92 1.37 -8.28
CA VAL A 69 8.13 2.16 -8.53
C VAL A 69 7.88 3.48 -9.26
N ASN A 70 6.71 3.62 -9.90
CA ASN A 70 6.29 4.83 -10.60
C ASN A 70 5.43 5.79 -9.75
N LEU A 71 5.14 5.43 -8.50
CA LEU A 71 4.30 6.22 -7.62
C LEU A 71 4.95 7.58 -7.31
N GLU A 72 4.25 8.66 -7.62
CA GLU A 72 4.69 10.04 -7.37
C GLU A 72 3.90 10.68 -6.21
N TYR A 73 2.64 10.25 -6.02
CA TYR A 73 1.74 10.74 -5.00
C TYR A 73 1.16 9.59 -4.18
N LEU A 74 1.44 9.57 -2.88
CA LEU A 74 0.85 8.63 -1.92
C LEU A 74 0.14 9.43 -0.83
N MET A 75 -1.19 9.36 -0.76
CA MET A 75 -1.95 9.92 0.35
C MET A 75 -2.35 8.83 1.33
N LEU A 76 -2.09 9.07 2.61
CA LEU A 76 -2.47 8.20 3.71
C LEU A 76 -3.44 8.96 4.63
N GLY A 77 -4.71 8.59 4.61
CA GLY A 77 -5.74 9.11 5.52
C GLY A 77 -5.96 8.12 6.67
N HIS A 78 -6.03 8.62 7.89
CA HIS A 78 -6.32 7.82 9.10
C HIS A 78 -5.51 6.50 9.16
N ALA A 79 -4.21 6.59 8.92
CA ALA A 79 -3.31 5.45 9.03
C ALA A 79 -2.90 5.25 10.49
N GLU A 80 -2.83 4.01 10.96
CA GLU A 80 -2.45 3.68 12.33
C GLU A 80 -1.20 2.80 12.36
N PHE A 81 -0.30 3.12 13.28
CA PHE A 81 0.81 2.26 13.67
C PHE A 81 0.47 1.59 15.00
N SER A 82 0.74 0.29 15.11
CA SER A 82 0.53 -0.47 16.34
C SER A 82 1.82 -0.67 17.14
N ASN A 83 2.98 -0.55 16.48
CA ASN A 83 4.31 -0.72 17.08
C ASN A 83 5.39 0.01 16.26
N SER A 84 6.62 0.08 16.79
CA SER A 84 7.76 0.70 16.12
C SER A 84 8.25 -0.06 14.88
N GLU A 85 8.06 -1.37 14.81
CA GLU A 85 8.45 -2.18 13.64
C GLU A 85 7.62 -1.80 12.41
N GLU A 86 6.33 -1.52 12.60
CA GLU A 86 5.44 -1.01 11.56
C GLU A 86 5.88 0.38 11.06
N PHE A 87 6.36 1.24 11.96
CA PHE A 87 6.93 2.53 11.60
C PHE A 87 8.21 2.41 10.77
N ASP A 88 9.12 1.52 11.17
CA ASP A 88 10.35 1.25 10.42
C ASP A 88 10.05 0.63 9.04
N ALA A 89 9.05 -0.25 8.96
CA ALA A 89 8.59 -0.83 7.71
C ALA A 89 8.00 0.22 6.77
N PHE A 90 7.25 1.19 7.31
CA PHE A 90 6.77 2.34 6.57
C PHE A 90 7.93 3.18 6.02
N LEU A 91 8.89 3.60 6.87
CA LEU A 91 10.06 4.38 6.45
C LEU A 91 10.88 3.66 5.37
N THR A 92 11.05 2.35 5.54
CA THR A 92 11.72 1.50 4.55
C THR A 92 10.96 1.51 3.23
N THR A 93 9.63 1.40 3.26
CA THR A 93 8.80 1.37 2.05
C THR A 93 8.86 2.69 1.29
N ILE A 94 8.73 3.83 1.98
CA ILE A 94 8.72 5.15 1.33
C ILE A 94 10.13 5.67 0.96
N SER A 95 11.18 4.90 1.24
CA SER A 95 12.54 5.29 0.92
C SER A 95 12.72 5.45 -0.59
N SER A 96 13.67 6.29 -1.01
CA SER A 96 14.01 6.46 -2.42
C SER A 96 14.55 5.20 -3.09
N GLU A 97 14.94 4.18 -2.31
CA GLU A 97 15.34 2.88 -2.84
C GLU A 97 14.14 2.06 -3.33
N ASN A 98 12.98 2.19 -2.67
CA ASN A 98 11.77 1.43 -2.96
C ASN A 98 10.73 2.22 -3.76
N LEU A 99 10.54 3.50 -3.43
CA LEU A 99 9.64 4.43 -4.12
C LEU A 99 10.43 5.62 -4.67
N PRO A 100 11.27 5.42 -5.69
CA PRO A 100 12.24 6.43 -6.17
C PRO A 100 11.61 7.70 -6.76
N ARG A 101 10.32 7.66 -7.14
CA ARG A 101 9.61 8.78 -7.76
C ARG A 101 8.64 9.49 -6.81
N LEU A 102 8.55 9.04 -5.56
CA LEU A 102 7.63 9.61 -4.57
C LEU A 102 8.02 11.07 -4.28
N GLN A 103 7.09 11.99 -4.56
CA GLN A 103 7.28 13.44 -4.40
C GLN A 103 6.31 14.02 -3.37
N TYR A 104 5.13 13.45 -3.25
CA TYR A 104 4.07 13.94 -2.38
C TYR A 104 3.61 12.82 -1.43
N LEU A 105 3.68 13.11 -0.13
CA LEU A 105 3.22 12.21 0.94
C LEU A 105 2.36 12.96 1.97
N PRO A 106 1.11 13.33 1.65
CA PRO A 106 0.17 13.80 2.66
C PRO A 106 -0.24 12.61 3.55
N ALA A 107 0.04 12.70 4.85
CA ALA A 107 -0.27 11.63 5.78
C ALA A 107 -0.97 12.17 7.04
N GLU A 108 -2.13 11.62 7.35
CA GLU A 108 -2.79 11.72 8.64
C GLU A 108 -2.57 10.39 9.37
N ILE A 109 -1.66 10.41 10.33
CA ILE A 109 -1.21 9.23 11.06
C ILE A 109 -1.68 9.38 12.51
N LEU A 110 -2.42 8.39 12.97
CA LEU A 110 -2.83 8.24 14.35
C LEU A 110 -1.81 7.34 15.05
N ALA A 111 -1.31 7.80 16.20
CA ALA A 111 -0.50 6.98 17.10
C ALA A 111 -1.40 6.56 18.26
N ASP A 112 -1.47 5.26 18.55
CA ASP A 112 -2.10 4.77 19.78
C ASP A 112 -1.31 5.33 20.96
N ASP A 113 -1.99 6.05 21.87
CA ASP A 113 -1.45 7.06 22.76
C ASP A 113 -0.71 6.50 23.99
N GLY A 114 0.31 5.67 23.75
CA GLY A 114 0.99 4.92 24.79
C GLY A 114 2.50 4.70 24.64
N TYR A 115 3.25 5.64 24.04
CA TYR A 115 4.72 5.67 23.93
C TYR A 115 5.36 4.49 23.17
N TRP A 116 5.92 4.79 21.99
CA TRP A 116 6.79 3.87 21.24
C TRP A 116 8.00 3.40 22.04
#